data_AF-A0A969DV38-F1
#
_entry.id   AF-A0A969DV38-F1
#
_cell.length_a   1.000
_cell.length_b   1.000
_cell.length_c   1.000
_cell.angle_alpha   90.00
_cell.angle_beta   90.00
_cell.angle_gamma   90.00
#
_symmetry.space_group_name_H-M   'P 1'
#
loop_
_entity.id
_entity.type
_entity.pdbx_description
1 polymer ?
#
loop_
_entity_poly.entity_id
_entity_poly.type
_entity_poly.pdbx_seq_one_letter_code
_entity_poly.pdbx_strand_id
1 'polypeptide(L)'
;MPTTTTGSSFHRPRLNRWLKLRCAASPVLSSLALWAIALGSLPPAAMAATPFRDTGSHWARACVDDLAAQNKLNGYPDGTFRPENRLTRAEYAVLMLNSFPVVNPGAVNRPLRNFNDLSSRHWAYNALRSAYQRGIFVGYPDGTIRPDQPISRAEAIAVLYRLVSPNAKANPEQVLYGDLDSVS
;
A
#
# COMPACT_ATOMS: atom_id res chain seq x y z
N MET A 1 -41.45 -29.61 -50.07
CA MET A 1 -40.59 -30.77 -49.72
C MET A 1 -39.60 -30.32 -48.66
N PRO A 2 -39.48 -31.03 -47.53
CA PRO A 2 -38.63 -30.68 -46.40
C PRO A 2 -37.27 -31.39 -46.50
N THR A 3 -36.21 -30.78 -45.97
CA THR A 3 -35.08 -31.53 -45.40
C THR A 3 -34.62 -30.87 -44.09
N THR A 4 -34.90 -31.60 -43.03
CA THR A 4 -34.28 -31.55 -41.69
C THR A 4 -32.80 -31.91 -41.74
N THR A 5 -31.96 -31.30 -40.90
CA THR A 5 -30.75 -31.89 -40.27
C THR A 5 -30.35 -30.95 -39.12
N THR A 6 -30.73 -31.21 -37.86
CA THR A 6 -30.13 -32.15 -36.87
C THR A 6 -28.82 -31.64 -36.26
N GLY A 7 -28.97 -31.05 -35.06
CA GLY A 7 -28.29 -31.40 -33.81
C GLY A 7 -26.77 -31.59 -33.77
N SER A 8 -26.11 -30.77 -32.96
CA SER A 8 -24.96 -31.25 -32.16
C SER A 8 -25.15 -30.79 -30.71
N SER A 9 -25.39 -31.78 -29.87
CA SER A 9 -25.57 -31.69 -28.43
C SER A 9 -24.22 -31.44 -27.75
N PHE A 10 -24.16 -30.40 -26.91
CA PHE A 10 -23.00 -30.13 -26.07
C PHE A 10 -23.02 -31.08 -24.88
N HIS A 11 -22.21 -32.14 -24.96
CA HIS A 11 -21.97 -33.08 -23.88
C HIS A 11 -20.79 -32.57 -23.04
N ARG A 12 -21.02 -32.16 -21.79
CA ARG A 12 -19.96 -32.12 -20.77
C ARG A 12 -20.35 -33.04 -19.62
N PRO A 13 -19.67 -34.19 -19.46
CA PRO A 13 -19.93 -35.09 -18.35
C PRO A 13 -19.26 -34.61 -17.06
N ARG A 14 -20.07 -34.68 -16.00
CA ARG A 14 -19.80 -35.23 -14.66
C ARG A 14 -18.73 -34.57 -13.78
N LEU A 15 -19.28 -33.82 -12.83
CA LEU A 15 -18.89 -33.72 -11.42
C LEU A 15 -18.10 -34.92 -10.90
N ASN A 16 -16.83 -34.69 -10.61
CA ASN A 16 -16.00 -35.60 -9.85
C ASN A 16 -16.26 -35.42 -8.36
N ARG A 17 -17.32 -36.10 -7.89
CA ARG A 17 -17.43 -36.63 -6.53
C ARG A 17 -16.33 -37.69 -6.36
N TRP A 18 -15.30 -37.38 -5.59
CA TRP A 18 -14.45 -38.41 -5.01
C TRP A 18 -14.32 -38.18 -3.50
N LEU A 19 -14.82 -39.18 -2.77
CA LEU A 19 -14.47 -39.61 -1.40
C LEU A 19 -14.38 -38.49 -0.35
N LYS A 20 -15.40 -38.25 0.50
CA LYS A 20 -15.92 -39.20 1.51
C LYS A 20 -14.89 -40.25 1.94
N LEU A 21 -13.83 -39.83 2.63
CA LEU A 21 -13.38 -40.61 3.78
C LEU A 21 -13.75 -39.86 5.06
N ARG A 22 -14.83 -40.38 5.64
CA ARG A 22 -15.20 -40.18 7.04
C ARG A 22 -14.11 -40.91 7.83
N CYS A 23 -13.24 -40.19 8.53
CA CYS A 23 -12.45 -40.83 9.58
C CYS A 23 -13.42 -41.28 10.67
N ALA A 24 -13.49 -42.59 10.83
CA ALA A 24 -14.31 -43.28 11.79
C ALA A 24 -13.92 -42.88 13.21
N ALA A 25 -14.94 -42.72 14.04
CA ALA A 25 -14.83 -42.77 15.48
C ALA A 25 -14.33 -44.16 15.90
N SER A 26 -13.29 -44.19 16.73
CA SER A 26 -13.00 -45.31 17.61
C SER A 26 -13.03 -44.81 19.04
N PRO A 27 -13.80 -45.43 19.94
CA PRO A 27 -13.83 -45.09 21.35
C PRO A 27 -12.68 -45.81 22.05
N VAL A 28 -11.78 -45.07 22.69
CA VAL A 28 -10.92 -45.63 23.73
C VAL A 28 -11.22 -44.85 25.01
N LEU A 29 -12.12 -45.43 25.79
CA LEU A 29 -12.36 -45.08 27.18
C LEU A 29 -11.17 -45.57 28.00
N SER A 30 -10.31 -44.66 28.43
CA SER A 30 -9.48 -44.90 29.61
C SER A 30 -8.97 -43.62 30.22
N SER A 31 -9.26 -43.52 31.52
CA SER A 31 -8.51 -42.77 32.51
C SER A 31 -8.73 -41.26 32.53
N LEU A 32 -9.73 -40.91 33.35
CA LEU A 32 -9.72 -39.76 34.26
C LEU A 32 -8.29 -39.34 34.65
N ALA A 33 -7.76 -38.36 33.94
CA ALA A 33 -6.72 -37.48 34.43
C ALA A 33 -7.23 -36.07 34.15
N LEU A 34 -7.45 -35.34 35.24
CA LEU A 34 -7.79 -33.92 35.28
C LEU A 34 -7.13 -33.14 34.13
N TRP A 35 -7.90 -32.79 33.10
CA TRP A 35 -7.49 -31.68 32.24
C TRP A 35 -7.72 -30.43 33.09
N ALA A 36 -6.67 -30.07 33.82
CA ALA A 36 -6.51 -28.75 34.38
C ALA A 36 -7.03 -27.77 33.33
N ILE A 37 -8.02 -26.97 33.70
CA ILE A 37 -8.39 -25.80 32.94
C ILE A 37 -7.11 -24.97 32.94
N ALA A 38 -6.29 -25.13 31.91
CA ALA A 38 -5.36 -24.11 31.51
C ALA A 38 -6.26 -22.94 31.14
N LEU A 39 -6.64 -22.15 32.15
CA LEU A 39 -6.77 -20.72 31.98
C LEU A 39 -5.39 -20.32 31.49
N GLY A 40 -5.19 -20.47 30.17
CA GLY A 40 -4.07 -19.88 29.49
C GLY A 40 -4.08 -18.44 29.94
N SER A 41 -3.02 -18.04 30.62
CA SER A 41 -2.73 -16.65 30.84
C SER A 41 -2.74 -16.02 29.46
N LEU A 42 -3.87 -15.40 29.09
CA LEU A 42 -3.93 -14.52 27.94
C LEU A 42 -2.74 -13.58 28.16
N PRO A 43 -1.76 -13.54 27.24
CA PRO A 43 -0.72 -12.54 27.35
C PRO A 43 -1.46 -11.21 27.48
N PRO A 44 -1.11 -10.35 28.46
CA PRO A 44 -1.72 -9.04 28.56
C PRO A 44 -1.66 -8.46 27.16
N ALA A 45 -2.81 -8.03 26.63
CA ALA A 45 -2.84 -7.34 25.35
C ALA A 45 -1.73 -6.30 25.43
N ALA A 46 -0.66 -6.50 24.65
CA ALA A 46 0.49 -5.63 24.71
C ALA A 46 -0.09 -4.25 24.42
N MET A 47 -0.15 -3.39 25.43
CA MET A 47 -0.57 -2.02 25.24
C MET A 47 0.44 -1.48 24.24
N ALA A 48 0.01 -1.34 22.99
CA ALA A 48 0.83 -0.73 21.97
C ALA A 48 1.22 0.63 22.54
N ALA A 49 2.50 0.78 22.88
CA ALA A 49 3.03 2.05 23.31
C ALA A 49 2.63 3.05 22.23
N THR A 50 2.06 4.18 22.66
CA THR A 50 1.59 5.22 21.74
C THR A 50 2.80 5.64 20.92
N PRO A 51 2.88 5.29 19.62
CA PRO A 51 4.14 5.36 18.89
C PRO A 51 4.64 6.80 18.79
N PHE A 52 3.73 7.77 18.86
CA PHE A 52 4.03 9.18 18.77
C PHE A 52 3.43 9.94 19.96
N ARG A 53 4.24 10.78 20.60
CA ARG A 53 3.84 11.53 21.80
C ARG A 53 2.85 12.67 21.54
N ASP A 54 2.75 13.11 20.29
CA ASP A 54 1.99 14.29 19.86
C ASP A 54 0.67 13.94 19.16
N THR A 55 0.28 12.66 19.11
CA THR A 55 -1.03 12.24 18.56
C THR A 55 -2.13 12.17 19.61
N GLY A 56 -1.81 12.31 20.91
CA GLY A 56 -2.72 12.42 22.07
C GLY A 56 -4.17 11.98 21.85
N SER A 57 -5.10 12.94 21.84
CA SER A 57 -6.53 12.75 21.53
C SER A 57 -6.88 13.18 20.10
N HIS A 58 -5.90 13.21 19.19
CA HIS A 58 -6.10 13.64 17.81
C HIS A 58 -7.01 12.66 17.07
N TRP A 59 -7.95 13.16 16.26
CA TRP A 59 -8.96 12.33 15.58
C TRP A 59 -8.34 11.25 14.67
N ALA A 60 -7.17 11.53 14.09
CA ALA A 60 -6.47 10.61 13.19
C ALA A 60 -5.61 9.57 13.93
N ARG A 61 -5.52 9.62 15.26
CA ARG A 61 -4.59 8.79 16.04
C ARG A 61 -4.74 7.30 15.75
N ALA A 62 -5.96 6.80 15.73
CA ALA A 62 -6.20 5.38 15.46
C ALA A 62 -5.62 4.94 14.10
N CYS A 63 -5.75 5.79 13.07
CA CYS A 63 -5.19 5.52 11.75
C CYS A 63 -3.66 5.62 11.73
N VAL A 64 -3.09 6.61 12.43
CA VAL A 64 -1.64 6.80 12.52
C VAL A 64 -0.99 5.63 13.25
N ASP A 65 -1.58 5.19 14.37
CA ASP A 65 -1.08 4.09 15.18
C ASP A 65 -1.14 2.75 14.41
N ASP A 66 -2.22 2.51 13.65
CA ASP A 66 -2.35 1.32 12.80
C ASP A 66 -1.30 1.28 11.67
N LEU A 67 -1.09 2.39 10.97
CA LEU A 67 -0.06 2.48 9.93
C LEU A 67 1.36 2.33 10.50
N ALA A 68 1.61 2.87 11.69
CA ALA A 68 2.88 2.70 12.38
C ALA A 68 3.12 1.24 12.78
N ALA A 69 2.10 0.56 13.33
CA ALA A 69 2.18 -0.85 13.70
C ALA A 69 2.46 -1.76 12.49
N GLN A 70 2.02 -1.36 11.30
CA GLN A 70 2.29 -2.05 10.04
C GLN A 70 3.64 -1.68 9.40
N ASN A 71 4.48 -0.85 10.04
CA ASN A 71 5.72 -0.30 9.49
C ASN A 71 5.52 0.48 8.17
N LYS A 72 4.32 1.03 7.97
CA LYS A 72 3.94 1.80 6.76
C LYS A 72 4.32 3.27 6.91
N LEU A 73 4.37 3.74 8.15
CA LEU A 73 4.56 5.12 8.53
C LEU A 73 5.56 5.17 9.68
N ASN A 74 6.55 6.06 9.55
CA ASN A 74 7.50 6.35 10.61
C ASN A 74 7.35 7.84 10.99
N GLY A 75 7.50 8.13 12.27
CA GLY A 75 7.58 9.51 12.75
C GLY A 75 8.99 10.08 12.58
N TYR A 76 9.20 11.26 13.14
CA TYR A 76 10.48 11.92 13.18
C TYR A 76 11.41 11.29 14.23
N PRO A 77 12.74 11.48 14.13
CA PRO A 77 13.71 10.95 15.10
C PRO A 77 13.49 11.42 16.54
N ASP A 78 12.76 12.53 16.72
CA ASP A 78 12.39 13.07 18.03
C ASP A 78 11.19 12.34 18.67
N GLY A 79 10.57 11.35 18.00
CA GLY A 79 9.42 10.60 18.48
C GLY A 79 8.06 11.27 18.24
N THR A 80 8.00 12.23 17.32
CA THR A 80 6.75 12.93 16.93
C THR A 80 6.22 12.46 15.57
N PHE A 81 4.93 12.65 15.33
CA PHE A 81 4.28 12.47 14.03
C PHE A 81 4.03 13.79 13.30
N ARG A 82 3.75 14.86 14.06
CA ARG A 82 3.41 16.22 13.63
C ARG A 82 2.13 16.28 12.78
N PRO A 83 0.96 15.88 13.34
CA PRO A 83 -0.29 15.71 12.59
C PRO A 83 -0.80 16.98 11.90
N GLU A 84 -0.47 18.15 12.42
CA GLU A 84 -0.91 19.45 11.88
C GLU A 84 0.07 20.05 10.85
N ASN A 85 1.25 19.44 10.68
CA ASN A 85 2.24 19.93 9.74
C ASN A 85 1.81 19.65 8.30
N ARG A 86 2.16 20.57 7.40
CA ARG A 86 2.04 20.31 5.97
C ARG A 86 2.98 19.19 5.56
N LEU A 87 2.44 18.21 4.85
CA LEU A 87 3.20 17.07 4.34
C LEU A 87 4.12 17.51 3.19
N THR A 88 5.39 17.16 3.26
CA THR A 88 6.34 17.40 2.17
C THR A 88 6.19 16.37 1.06
N ARG A 89 6.71 16.70 -0.12
CA ARG A 89 6.73 15.79 -1.27
C ARG A 89 7.56 14.53 -0.97
N ALA A 90 8.67 14.66 -0.24
CA ALA A 90 9.49 13.54 0.21
C ALA A 90 8.74 12.60 1.15
N GLU A 91 8.07 13.14 2.18
CA GLU A 91 7.27 12.34 3.13
C GLU A 91 6.12 11.63 2.44
N TYR A 92 5.42 12.32 1.53
CA TYR A 92 4.34 11.70 0.78
C TYR A 92 4.85 10.56 -0.12
N ALA A 93 5.99 10.74 -0.79
CA ALA A 93 6.59 9.68 -1.61
C ALA A 93 6.91 8.42 -0.79
N VAL A 94 7.53 8.61 0.39
CA VAL A 94 7.87 7.51 1.29
C VAL A 94 6.61 6.82 1.80
N LEU A 95 5.62 7.59 2.26
CA LEU A 95 4.34 7.06 2.73
C LEU A 95 3.65 6.21 1.65
N MET A 96 3.57 6.70 0.42
CA MET A 96 2.96 5.96 -0.69
C MET A 96 3.72 4.68 -1.00
N LEU A 97 5.06 4.72 -1.08
CA LEU A 97 5.86 3.53 -1.40
C LEU A 97 5.77 2.45 -0.32
N ASN A 98 5.78 2.84 0.95
CA ASN A 98 5.61 1.91 2.06
C ASN A 98 4.18 1.34 2.09
N SER A 99 3.18 2.20 1.85
CA SER A 99 1.76 1.83 1.88
C SER A 99 1.36 0.87 0.77
N PHE A 100 1.99 1.02 -0.39
CA PHE A 100 1.59 0.36 -1.63
C PHE A 100 2.76 -0.40 -2.30
N PRO A 101 3.36 -1.40 -1.62
CA PRO A 101 4.59 -2.04 -2.09
C PRO A 101 4.37 -3.00 -3.26
N VAL A 102 3.17 -3.60 -3.34
CA VAL A 102 2.78 -4.61 -4.36
C VAL A 102 1.93 -4.01 -5.47
N VAL A 103 1.75 -2.69 -5.49
CA VAL A 103 1.21 -2.10 -6.71
C VAL A 103 2.28 -2.37 -7.75
N ASN A 104 1.91 -3.16 -8.74
CA ASN A 104 2.72 -3.42 -9.91
C ASN A 104 2.32 -2.30 -10.86
N PRO A 105 2.99 -1.12 -10.86
CA PRO A 105 2.80 -0.17 -11.92
C PRO A 105 3.43 -0.78 -13.17
N GLY A 106 2.76 -1.77 -13.74
CA GLY A 106 3.15 -2.37 -15.00
C GLY A 106 3.05 -1.30 -16.06
N ALA A 107 4.17 -0.67 -16.39
CA ALA A 107 4.57 -0.21 -17.72
C ALA A 107 5.71 0.81 -17.67
N VAL A 108 5.92 1.50 -16.53
CA VAL A 108 6.88 2.61 -16.49
C VAL A 108 8.10 2.23 -15.68
N ASN A 109 9.18 1.88 -16.39
CA ASN A 109 10.54 1.82 -15.86
C ASN A 109 11.31 3.01 -16.45
N ARG A 110 11.13 4.21 -15.88
CA ARG A 110 11.84 5.38 -16.37
C ARG A 110 13.34 5.20 -16.15
N PRO A 111 14.19 5.67 -17.08
CA PRO A 111 15.62 5.75 -16.83
C PRO A 111 15.87 6.60 -15.59
N LEU A 112 16.94 6.27 -14.86
CA LEU A 112 17.36 7.05 -13.72
C LEU A 112 17.61 8.50 -14.14
N ARG A 113 17.01 9.43 -13.40
CA ARG A 113 17.23 10.87 -13.55
C ARG A 113 17.90 11.41 -12.31
N ASN A 114 18.86 12.30 -12.50
CA ASN A 114 19.43 13.11 -11.42
C ASN A 114 18.60 14.40 -11.32
N PHE A 115 18.27 14.80 -10.10
CA PHE A 115 17.61 16.07 -9.82
C PHE A 115 18.60 17.02 -9.18
N ASN A 116 18.55 18.30 -9.58
CA ASN A 116 19.51 19.31 -9.14
C ASN A 116 19.43 19.59 -7.63
N ASP A 117 18.27 19.34 -7.03
CA ASP A 117 17.94 19.60 -5.64
C ASP A 117 17.82 18.32 -4.79
N LEU A 118 18.21 17.16 -5.32
CA LEU A 118 18.13 15.88 -4.62
C LEU A 118 19.54 15.31 -4.36
N SER A 119 20.12 15.71 -3.22
CA SER A 119 21.40 15.18 -2.74
C SER A 119 21.32 13.68 -2.43
N SER A 120 22.37 12.92 -2.74
CA SER A 120 22.49 11.49 -2.37
C SER A 120 22.49 11.24 -0.86
N ARG A 121 22.71 12.29 -0.05
CA ARG A 121 22.62 12.24 1.42
C ARG A 121 21.23 12.55 1.96
N HIS A 122 20.31 12.98 1.11
CA HIS A 122 18.93 13.26 1.52
C HIS A 122 18.25 11.97 1.99
N TRP A 123 17.58 11.98 3.13
CA TRP A 123 16.99 10.79 3.75
C TRP A 123 15.99 10.06 2.82
N ALA A 124 15.26 10.81 2.00
CA ALA A 124 14.31 10.29 1.02
C ALA A 124 14.92 10.03 -0.38
N TYR A 125 16.24 10.11 -0.57
CA TYR A 125 16.89 9.99 -1.89
C TYR A 125 16.46 8.74 -2.65
N ASN A 126 16.54 7.57 -2.01
CA ASN A 126 16.19 6.31 -2.64
C ASN A 126 14.69 6.19 -2.91
N ALA A 127 13.85 6.67 -1.99
CA ALA A 127 12.41 6.64 -2.13
C ALA A 127 11.95 7.50 -3.31
N LEU A 128 12.42 8.75 -3.40
CA LEU A 128 12.05 9.65 -4.50
C LEU A 128 12.52 9.15 -5.86
N ARG A 129 13.74 8.59 -5.95
CA ARG A 129 14.21 7.97 -7.19
C ARG A 129 13.39 6.75 -7.58
N SER A 130 13.05 5.89 -6.62
CA SER A 130 12.19 4.74 -6.87
C SER A 130 10.79 5.15 -7.33
N ALA A 131 10.19 6.14 -6.67
CA ALA A 131 8.89 6.70 -7.04
C ALA A 131 8.90 7.31 -8.46
N TYR A 132 9.98 8.01 -8.82
CA TYR A 132 10.16 8.55 -10.17
C TYR A 132 10.29 7.45 -11.23
N GLN A 133 11.13 6.44 -10.97
CA GLN A 133 11.34 5.32 -11.88
C GLN A 133 10.05 4.57 -12.15
N ARG A 134 9.23 4.37 -11.12
CA ARG A 134 7.92 3.70 -11.17
C ARG A 134 6.82 4.55 -11.80
N GLY A 135 7.11 5.78 -12.21
CA GLY A 135 6.13 6.69 -12.79
C GLY A 135 5.12 7.28 -11.80
N ILE A 136 5.27 7.03 -10.49
CA ILE A 136 4.35 7.48 -9.44
C ILE A 136 4.55 8.97 -9.17
N PHE A 137 5.82 9.40 -9.12
CA PHE A 137 6.23 10.79 -9.00
C PHE A 137 6.82 11.30 -10.32
N VAL A 138 6.74 12.61 -10.52
CA VAL A 138 7.41 13.33 -11.60
C VAL A 138 8.20 14.50 -11.02
N GLY A 139 9.25 14.93 -11.73
CA GLY A 139 9.95 16.16 -11.41
C GLY A 139 9.26 17.38 -12.04
N TYR A 140 9.92 18.53 -11.88
CA TYR A 140 9.58 19.78 -12.53
C TYR A 140 10.43 19.97 -13.81
N PRO A 141 10.02 20.87 -14.74
CA PRO A 141 10.74 21.06 -16.00
C PRO A 141 12.15 21.62 -15.77
N ASP A 142 12.33 22.36 -14.67
CA ASP A 142 13.59 23.00 -14.24
C ASP A 142 14.67 22.02 -13.74
N GLY A 143 14.41 20.71 -13.75
CA GLY A 143 15.39 19.74 -13.24
C GLY A 143 15.18 19.34 -11.78
N THR A 144 14.21 19.91 -11.07
CA THR A 144 14.02 19.71 -9.63
C THR A 144 12.97 18.66 -9.30
N ILE A 145 12.95 18.18 -8.05
CA ILE A 145 11.88 17.34 -7.49
C ILE A 145 11.21 17.96 -6.25
N ARG A 146 11.86 18.95 -5.65
CA ARG A 146 11.48 19.78 -4.51
C ARG A 146 11.10 18.94 -3.29
N PRO A 147 12.04 18.14 -2.75
CA PRO A 147 11.73 17.11 -1.76
C PRO A 147 11.09 17.68 -0.49
N ASP A 148 11.57 18.84 -0.03
CA ASP A 148 11.14 19.47 1.21
C ASP A 148 9.98 20.48 1.01
N GLN A 149 9.52 20.69 -0.23
CA GLN A 149 8.37 21.55 -0.48
C GLN A 149 7.08 20.82 -0.04
N PRO A 150 6.12 21.53 0.58
CA PRO A 150 4.79 21.00 0.82
C PRO A 150 4.13 20.50 -0.48
N ILE A 151 3.52 19.32 -0.43
CA ILE A 151 2.77 18.80 -1.57
C ILE A 151 1.39 19.46 -1.65
N SER A 152 0.98 19.90 -2.84
CA SER A 152 -0.36 20.45 -3.04
C SER A 152 -1.42 19.33 -3.09
N ARG A 153 -2.70 19.66 -2.84
CA ARG A 153 -3.80 18.69 -2.96
C ARG A 153 -3.89 18.10 -4.38
N ALA A 154 -3.72 18.93 -5.41
CA ALA A 154 -3.75 18.49 -6.79
C ALA A 154 -2.57 17.54 -7.08
N GLU A 155 -1.40 17.86 -6.54
CA GLU A 155 -0.22 17.01 -6.70
C GLU A 155 -0.39 15.65 -6.00
N ALA A 156 -0.90 15.65 -4.76
CA ALA A 156 -1.16 14.45 -4.00
C ALA A 156 -2.15 13.51 -4.71
N ILE A 157 -3.21 14.08 -5.31
CA ILE A 157 -4.19 13.34 -6.11
C ILE A 157 -3.56 12.80 -7.40
N ALA A 158 -2.73 13.57 -8.09
CA ALA A 158 -2.06 13.12 -9.31
C ALA A 158 -1.12 11.93 -9.03
N VAL A 159 -0.38 11.97 -7.92
CA VAL A 159 0.45 10.84 -7.44
C VAL A 159 -0.42 9.63 -7.14
N LEU A 160 -1.50 9.81 -6.37
CA LEU A 160 -2.41 8.72 -6.00
C LEU A 160 -3.06 8.09 -7.24
N TYR A 161 -3.47 8.92 -8.22
CA TYR A 161 -4.04 8.46 -9.48
C TYR A 161 -3.07 7.58 -10.25
N ARG A 162 -1.80 8.01 -10.41
CA ARG A 162 -0.76 7.22 -11.08
C ARG A 162 -0.46 5.92 -10.34
N LEU A 163 -0.52 5.95 -9.01
CA LEU A 163 -0.36 4.77 -8.18
C LEU A 163 -1.48 3.76 -8.46
N VAL A 164 -2.74 4.16 -8.41
CA VAL A 164 -3.88 3.22 -8.52
C VAL A 164 -4.27 2.88 -9.96
N SER A 165 -3.85 3.68 -10.96
CA SER A 165 -4.20 3.52 -12.38
C SER A 165 -2.96 3.45 -13.28
N PRO A 166 -2.12 2.41 -13.16
CA PRO A 166 -0.81 2.36 -13.83
C PRO A 166 -0.87 2.24 -15.36
N ASN A 167 -2.01 1.81 -15.93
CA ASN A 167 -2.24 1.68 -17.36
C ASN A 167 -3.09 2.82 -17.95
N ALA A 168 -3.37 3.87 -17.17
CA ALA A 168 -4.13 5.00 -17.68
C ALA A 168 -3.35 5.66 -18.83
N LYS A 169 -4.02 5.88 -19.97
CA LYS A 169 -3.48 6.60 -21.14
C LYS A 169 -3.21 8.09 -20.90
N ALA A 170 -3.21 8.53 -19.64
CA ALA A 170 -2.77 9.87 -19.30
C ALA A 170 -1.29 9.94 -19.63
N ASN A 171 -0.92 10.70 -20.67
CA ASN A 171 0.46 10.92 -21.06
C ASN A 171 1.23 11.36 -19.80
N PRO A 172 2.13 10.52 -19.25
CA PRO A 172 2.75 10.78 -17.95
C PRO A 172 3.71 11.98 -18.00
N GLU A 173 3.94 12.53 -19.20
CA GLU A 173 4.73 13.73 -19.50
C GLU A 173 3.89 15.02 -19.57
N GLN A 174 2.58 14.95 -19.84
CA GLN A 174 1.70 16.13 -19.93
C GLN A 174 1.12 16.62 -18.61
N VAL A 175 1.42 15.95 -17.50
CA VAL A 175 1.08 16.43 -16.15
C VAL A 175 2.39 16.67 -15.42
N LEU A 176 3.23 17.55 -15.99
CA LEU A 176 4.34 18.13 -15.27
C LEU A 176 3.77 19.10 -14.24
N TYR A 177 4.36 19.11 -13.04
CA TYR A 177 3.85 19.92 -11.93
C TYR A 177 3.79 21.43 -12.22
N GLY A 178 4.54 21.92 -13.22
CA GLY A 178 4.57 23.33 -13.61
C GLY A 178 3.22 23.92 -14.01
N ASP A 179 2.26 23.11 -14.49
CA ASP A 179 0.95 23.61 -14.92
C ASP A 179 -0.06 23.70 -13.75
N LEU A 180 0.15 22.94 -12.67
CA LEU A 180 -0.78 22.87 -11.53
C LEU A 180 -0.62 24.01 -10.54
N ASP A 181 0.54 24.66 -10.51
CA ASP A 181 0.83 25.80 -9.61
C ASP A 181 0.13 27.10 -10.07
N SER A 182 -0.49 27.10 -11.25
CA SER A 182 -1.19 28.26 -11.83
C SER A 182 -2.68 28.37 -11.46
N VAL A 183 -3.23 27.37 -10.74
CA VAL A 183 -4.68 27.24 -10.48
C VAL A 183 -5.02 27.32 -8.98
N SER A 184 -4.14 27.88 -8.16
CA SER A 184 -4.36 28.13 -6.73
C SER A 184 -4.28 29.61 -6.41
#